data_AF-A0A2L0A7K7-F1
#
_entry.id   AF-A0A2L0A7K7-F1
#
_cell.length_a   1.000
_cell.length_b   1.000
_cell.length_c   1.000
_cell.angle_alpha   90.00
_cell.angle_beta   90.00
_cell.angle_gamma   90.00
#
_symmetry.space_group_name_H-M   'P 1'
#
loop_
_entity.id
_entity.type
_entity.pdbx_description
1 polymer ?
#
loop_
_entity_poly.entity_id
_entity_poly.type
_entity_poly.pdbx_seq_one_letter_code
_entity_poly.pdbx_strand_id
1 'polypeptide(L)'
;MTYHFKPADAALLLVDYQVGTLQLANATPAYEALRNAVVLAKAAKVLGMPIVLTASQEDHVQGPTHDWFSRVLPEEFEQRVLRSGVINAWQDRACRGAVEKTGRKQLIIGAITTDICLVLPAISAHEAEYEVQAVMDASSSPYRINEEISRHRLDRGGVEMTVTNTIVAELTQD
;
A
#
# COMPACT_ATOMS: atom_id res chain seq x y z
N MET A 1 -3.64 -5.45 -19.48
CA MET A 1 -4.55 -6.56 -19.16
C MET A 1 -5.35 -6.10 -17.97
N THR A 2 -6.68 -6.08 -18.04
CA THR A 2 -7.51 -5.76 -16.86
C THR A 2 -7.67 -7.02 -16.03
N TYR A 3 -7.03 -7.05 -14.86
CA TYR A 3 -7.22 -8.09 -13.86
C TYR A 3 -8.57 -7.89 -13.18
N HIS A 4 -9.19 -8.98 -12.74
CA HIS A 4 -10.40 -8.92 -11.94
C HIS A 4 -10.06 -9.36 -10.52
N PHE A 5 -10.00 -8.40 -9.60
CA PHE A 5 -9.57 -8.63 -8.23
C PHE A 5 -10.67 -9.29 -7.40
N LYS A 6 -10.33 -10.39 -6.73
CA LYS A 6 -11.24 -11.14 -5.86
C LYS A 6 -10.69 -11.22 -4.45
N PRO A 7 -11.54 -11.13 -3.41
CA PRO A 7 -11.10 -11.29 -2.02
C PRO A 7 -10.31 -12.58 -1.76
N ALA A 8 -10.69 -13.67 -2.43
CA ALA A 8 -10.03 -14.97 -2.28
C ALA A 8 -8.61 -15.01 -2.86
N ASP A 9 -8.26 -14.12 -3.78
CA ASP A 9 -6.99 -14.14 -4.50
C ASP A 9 -6.08 -12.97 -4.13
N ALA A 10 -6.62 -11.99 -3.39
CA ALA A 10 -5.99 -10.72 -3.09
C ALA A 10 -5.50 -10.56 -1.64
N ALA A 11 -4.38 -9.85 -1.49
CA ALA A 11 -3.88 -9.32 -0.23
C ALA A 11 -3.75 -7.79 -0.30
N LEU A 12 -3.87 -7.12 0.84
CA LEU A 12 -3.66 -5.68 0.99
C LEU A 12 -2.27 -5.41 1.59
N LEU A 13 -1.48 -4.56 0.95
CA LEU A 13 -0.20 -4.07 1.44
C LEU A 13 -0.26 -2.57 1.67
N LEU A 14 -0.08 -2.13 2.93
CA LEU A 14 -0.03 -0.72 3.30
C LEU A 14 1.38 -0.34 3.76
N VAL A 15 1.99 0.60 3.04
CA VAL A 15 3.41 0.93 3.20
C VAL A 15 3.58 2.33 3.77
N ASP A 16 4.23 2.42 4.94
CA ASP A 16 4.80 3.64 5.51
C ASP A 16 3.79 4.77 5.82
N TYR A 17 2.57 4.43 6.25
CA TYR A 17 1.62 5.40 6.83
C TYR A 17 2.05 5.82 8.25
N GLN A 18 3.21 6.47 8.33
CA GLN A 18 3.86 6.91 9.57
C GLN A 18 3.62 8.40 9.82
N VAL A 19 3.62 8.81 11.08
CA VAL A 19 3.25 10.18 11.49
C VAL A 19 4.14 11.25 10.83
N GLY A 20 5.44 11.00 10.74
CA GLY A 20 6.41 11.90 10.09
C GLY A 20 6.37 11.78 8.56
N THR A 21 6.29 10.55 8.02
CA THR A 21 6.18 10.32 6.57
C THR A 21 4.92 10.97 5.98
N LEU A 22 3.79 10.95 6.70
CA LEU A 22 2.55 11.62 6.31
C LEU A 22 2.68 13.15 6.17
N GLN A 23 3.68 13.78 6.79
CA GLN A 23 3.94 15.22 6.59
C GLN A 23 4.40 15.53 5.16
N LEU A 24 4.82 14.52 4.40
CA LEU A 24 5.19 14.62 2.99
C LEU A 24 3.98 14.49 2.05
N ALA A 25 2.78 14.18 2.56
CA ALA A 25 1.58 13.98 1.75
C ALA A 25 0.83 15.30 1.51
N ASN A 26 0.98 15.87 0.31
CA ASN A 26 0.39 17.16 -0.04
C ASN A 26 -0.39 17.13 -1.37
N ALA A 27 0.02 16.32 -2.35
CA ALA A 27 -0.68 16.23 -3.62
C ALA A 27 -2.12 15.66 -3.47
N THR A 28 -2.26 14.66 -2.59
CA THR A 28 -3.51 14.32 -1.91
C THR A 28 -3.33 14.72 -0.44
N PRO A 29 -4.27 15.45 0.19
CA PRO A 29 -4.12 15.85 1.59
C PRO A 29 -3.88 14.62 2.49
N ALA A 30 -2.91 14.71 3.40
CA ALA A 30 -2.50 13.60 4.26
C ALA A 30 -3.67 12.88 4.96
N TYR A 31 -4.65 13.64 5.45
CA TYR A 31 -5.83 13.08 6.11
C TYR A 31 -6.72 12.28 5.16
N GLU A 32 -6.80 12.67 3.88
CA GLU A 32 -7.61 11.96 2.87
C GLU A 32 -6.94 10.65 2.48
N ALA A 33 -5.63 10.69 2.20
CA ALA A 33 -4.86 9.50 1.88
C ALA A 33 -4.91 8.48 3.04
N LEU A 34 -4.72 8.94 4.29
CA LEU A 34 -4.84 8.10 5.47
C LEU A 34 -6.26 7.55 5.67
N ARG A 35 -7.30 8.39 5.53
CA ARG A 35 -8.70 7.96 5.62
C ARG A 35 -8.98 6.85 4.61
N ASN A 36 -8.54 7.02 3.38
CA ASN A 36 -8.75 6.06 2.29
C ASN A 36 -7.99 4.75 2.55
N ALA A 37 -6.76 4.80 3.06
CA ALA A 37 -6.03 3.62 3.51
C ALA A 37 -6.73 2.86 4.65
N VAL A 38 -7.34 3.59 5.59
CA VAL A 38 -8.17 3.01 6.66
C VAL A 38 -9.45 2.38 6.10
N VAL A 39 -10.06 2.95 5.05
CA VAL A 39 -11.20 2.33 4.35
C VAL A 39 -10.78 1.01 3.70
N LEU A 40 -9.65 0.99 2.99
CA LEU A 40 -9.09 -0.24 2.41
C LEU A 40 -8.85 -1.31 3.48
N ALA A 41 -8.22 -0.94 4.60
CA ALA A 41 -7.97 -1.83 5.73
C ALA A 41 -9.27 -2.46 6.29
N LYS A 42 -10.31 -1.65 6.47
CA LYS A 42 -11.62 -2.12 6.94
C LYS A 42 -12.28 -3.06 5.93
N ALA A 43 -12.25 -2.71 4.65
CA ALA A 43 -12.82 -3.53 3.59
C ALA A 43 -12.11 -4.89 3.52
N ALA A 44 -10.78 -4.90 3.47
CA ALA A 44 -9.98 -6.11 3.47
C ALA A 44 -10.29 -7.02 4.67
N LYS A 45 -10.44 -6.44 5.87
CA LYS A 45 -10.80 -7.20 7.08
C LYS A 45 -12.18 -7.84 6.99
N VAL A 46 -13.17 -7.09 6.53
CA VAL A 46 -14.55 -7.60 6.33
C VAL A 46 -14.59 -8.72 5.30
N LEU A 47 -13.77 -8.61 4.25
CA LEU A 47 -13.67 -9.56 3.16
C LEU A 47 -12.75 -10.76 3.46
N GLY A 48 -12.15 -10.83 4.65
CA GLY A 48 -11.26 -11.92 5.04
C GLY A 48 -9.93 -11.95 4.27
N MET A 49 -9.50 -10.81 3.73
CA MET A 49 -8.26 -10.68 2.99
C MET A 49 -7.07 -10.53 3.94
N PRO A 50 -5.92 -11.16 3.65
CA PRO A 50 -4.68 -10.90 4.39
C PRO A 50 -4.23 -9.44 4.22
N ILE A 51 -3.74 -8.85 5.31
CA ILE A 51 -3.23 -7.47 5.33
C ILE A 51 -1.80 -7.46 5.83
N VAL A 52 -0.91 -6.76 5.13
CA VAL A 52 0.48 -6.55 5.51
C VAL A 52 0.70 -5.05 5.74
N LEU A 53 1.14 -4.69 6.94
CA LEU A 53 1.58 -3.34 7.27
C LEU A 53 3.11 -3.29 7.29
N THR A 54 3.68 -2.18 6.83
CA THR A 54 5.12 -1.94 6.96
C THR A 54 5.41 -0.52 7.44
N ALA A 55 6.55 -0.35 8.11
CA ALA A 55 7.07 0.93 8.52
C ALA A 55 8.58 1.01 8.24
N SER A 56 9.03 2.14 7.72
CA SER A 56 10.45 2.40 7.45
C SER A 56 11.05 3.25 8.56
N GLN A 57 12.07 2.75 9.26
CA GLN A 57 12.83 3.52 10.26
C GLN A 57 11.92 4.28 11.25
N GLU A 58 10.97 3.57 11.88
CA GLU A 58 9.90 4.19 12.67
C GLU A 58 10.35 4.91 13.95
N ASP A 59 11.56 4.63 14.40
CA ASP A 59 12.28 5.28 15.49
C ASP A 59 13.07 6.53 15.06
N HIS A 60 13.01 6.89 13.77
CA HIS A 60 13.64 8.07 13.19
C HIS A 60 12.58 9.13 12.76
N VAL A 61 12.95 10.03 11.85
CA VAL A 61 12.13 11.16 11.41
C VAL A 61 10.81 10.76 10.74
N GLN A 62 10.73 9.53 10.22
CA GLN A 62 9.53 8.93 9.66
C GLN A 62 8.46 8.72 10.74
N GLY A 63 8.88 8.43 11.97
CA GLY A 63 8.01 8.26 13.13
C GLY A 63 7.22 6.95 13.14
N PRO A 64 6.38 6.72 14.17
CA PRO A 64 5.60 5.49 14.29
C PRO A 64 4.51 5.40 13.22
N THR A 65 4.08 4.18 12.89
CA THR A 65 2.83 3.95 12.14
C THR A 65 1.65 4.64 12.83
N HIS A 66 0.77 5.28 12.06
CA HIS A 66 -0.34 6.05 12.61
C HIS A 66 -1.29 5.20 13.46
N ASP A 67 -1.73 5.74 14.60
CA ASP A 67 -2.56 5.04 15.60
C ASP A 67 -3.92 4.54 15.07
N TRP A 68 -4.46 5.10 13.99
CA TRP A 68 -5.66 4.61 13.34
C TRP A 68 -5.56 3.13 12.98
N PHE A 69 -4.38 2.66 12.57
CA PHE A 69 -4.16 1.24 12.27
C PHE A 69 -4.19 0.38 13.52
N SER A 70 -3.68 0.84 14.67
CA SER A 70 -3.81 0.08 15.94
C SER A 70 -5.27 -0.14 16.35
N ARG A 71 -6.18 0.76 15.96
CA ARG A 71 -7.61 0.66 16.28
C ARG A 71 -8.37 -0.27 15.34
N VAL A 72 -7.97 -0.33 14.06
CA VAL A 72 -8.68 -1.07 13.01
C VAL A 72 -8.07 -2.45 12.76
N LEU A 73 -6.75 -2.53 12.86
CA LEU A 73 -5.89 -3.67 12.58
C LEU A 73 -4.92 -3.92 13.75
N PRO A 74 -5.40 -4.20 14.97
CA PRO A 74 -4.53 -4.32 16.14
C PRO A 74 -3.45 -5.41 15.97
N GLU A 75 -3.81 -6.57 15.43
CA GLU A 75 -2.89 -7.69 15.24
C GLU A 75 -1.83 -7.37 14.18
N GLU A 76 -2.25 -6.83 13.02
CA GLU A 76 -1.33 -6.45 11.95
C GLU A 76 -0.48 -5.23 12.32
N PHE A 77 -0.99 -4.34 13.19
CA PHE A 77 -0.23 -3.23 13.74
C PHE A 77 0.90 -3.75 14.63
N GLU A 78 0.64 -4.70 15.52
CA GLU A 78 1.66 -5.34 16.36
C GLU A 78 2.66 -6.15 15.53
N GLN A 79 2.20 -6.83 14.49
CA GLN A 79 3.02 -7.71 13.63
C GLN A 79 3.62 -7.00 12.40
N ARG A 80 3.46 -5.67 12.28
CA ARG A 80 3.92 -4.90 11.12
C ARG A 80 5.40 -5.13 10.85
N VAL A 81 5.77 -5.11 9.57
CA VAL A 81 7.16 -5.28 9.16
C VAL A 81 7.93 -3.98 9.40
N LEU A 82 8.89 -4.03 10.33
CA LEU A 82 9.79 -2.92 10.63
C LEU A 82 11.04 -3.01 9.74
N ARG A 83 11.18 -2.08 8.80
CA ARG A 83 12.28 -2.04 7.84
C ARG A 83 13.38 -1.10 8.33
N SER A 84 14.61 -1.61 8.48
CA SER A 84 15.78 -0.85 8.95
C SER A 84 16.50 -0.04 7.86
N GLY A 85 15.77 0.44 6.83
CA GLY A 85 16.31 1.32 5.79
C GLY A 85 16.32 0.78 4.35
N VAL A 86 15.82 -0.44 4.11
CA VAL A 86 15.56 -0.90 2.74
C VAL A 86 14.39 -0.10 2.18
N ILE A 87 14.64 0.81 1.24
CA ILE A 87 13.64 1.77 0.74
C ILE A 87 12.51 1.07 -0.04
N ASN A 88 12.85 0.21 -1.00
CA ASN A 88 11.85 -0.59 -1.72
C ASN A 88 11.36 -1.72 -0.80
N ALA A 89 10.11 -1.63 -0.34
CA ALA A 89 9.53 -2.62 0.57
C ALA A 89 9.60 -4.05 0.00
N TRP A 90 9.48 -4.23 -1.31
CA TRP A 90 9.55 -5.57 -1.93
C TRP A 90 10.95 -6.20 -1.86
N GLN A 91 12.00 -5.38 -1.77
CA GLN A 91 13.38 -5.87 -1.62
C GLN A 91 13.71 -6.24 -0.16
N ASP A 92 12.90 -5.80 0.79
CA ASP A 92 13.02 -6.23 2.18
C ASP A 92 12.51 -7.67 2.32
N ARG A 93 13.37 -8.56 2.83
CA ARG A 93 13.06 -10.00 2.93
C ARG A 93 11.89 -10.29 3.87
N ALA A 94 11.72 -9.50 4.93
CA ALA A 94 10.63 -9.71 5.86
C ALA A 94 9.30 -9.26 5.24
N CYS A 95 9.30 -8.12 4.54
CA CYS A 95 8.12 -7.63 3.81
C CYS A 95 7.71 -8.60 2.70
N ARG A 96 8.65 -8.97 1.82
CA ARG A 96 8.37 -9.94 0.75
C ARG A 96 7.90 -11.27 1.33
N GLY A 97 8.56 -11.77 2.37
CA GLY A 97 8.15 -13.01 3.04
C GLY A 97 6.76 -12.91 3.69
N ALA A 98 6.37 -11.76 4.23
CA ALA A 98 5.03 -11.54 4.76
C ALA A 98 3.97 -11.58 3.65
N VAL A 99 4.23 -10.95 2.50
CA VAL A 99 3.35 -11.01 1.32
C VAL A 99 3.26 -12.45 0.78
N GLU A 100 4.39 -13.13 0.59
CA GLU A 100 4.41 -14.51 0.08
C GLU A 100 3.66 -15.48 0.99
N LYS A 101 3.74 -15.30 2.32
CA LYS A 101 3.00 -16.11 3.31
C LYS A 101 1.48 -15.96 3.21
N THR A 102 0.97 -14.89 2.60
CA THR A 102 -0.48 -14.74 2.37
C THR A 102 -1.01 -15.78 1.39
N GLY A 103 -0.16 -16.34 0.52
CA GLY A 103 -0.54 -17.23 -0.56
C GLY A 103 -1.34 -16.55 -1.68
N ARG A 104 -1.48 -15.22 -1.65
CA ARG A 104 -2.25 -14.43 -2.60
C ARG A 104 -1.39 -13.99 -3.78
N LYS A 105 -2.00 -13.88 -4.96
CA LYS A 105 -1.32 -13.46 -6.21
C LYS A 105 -1.75 -12.09 -6.70
N GLN A 106 -2.89 -11.60 -6.21
CA GLN A 106 -3.32 -10.24 -6.39
C GLN A 106 -2.87 -9.39 -5.21
N LEU A 107 -2.30 -8.23 -5.50
CA LEU A 107 -1.75 -7.33 -4.50
C LEU A 107 -2.29 -5.91 -4.69
N ILE A 108 -3.01 -5.44 -3.69
CA ILE A 108 -3.51 -4.06 -3.62
C ILE A 108 -2.53 -3.28 -2.76
N ILE A 109 -1.98 -2.19 -3.27
CA ILE A 109 -0.94 -1.43 -2.58
C ILE A 109 -1.38 0.02 -2.38
N GLY A 110 -1.35 0.47 -1.13
CA GLY A 110 -1.40 1.89 -0.78
C GLY A 110 -0.13 2.29 -0.03
N ALA A 111 0.41 3.48 -0.28
CA ALA A 111 1.66 3.88 0.35
C ALA A 111 1.86 5.39 0.48
N ILE A 112 2.70 5.80 1.43
CA ILE A 112 3.24 7.15 1.51
C ILE A 112 4.79 7.08 1.47
N THR A 113 5.49 7.70 0.51
CA THR A 113 4.97 8.51 -0.60
C THR A 113 4.71 7.69 -1.87
N THR A 114 3.90 8.21 -2.79
CA THR A 114 3.61 7.54 -4.09
C THR A 114 4.89 7.32 -4.89
N ASP A 115 5.74 8.34 -5.00
CA ASP A 115 6.93 8.33 -5.88
C ASP A 115 8.07 7.42 -5.44
N ILE A 116 8.02 6.92 -4.20
CA ILE A 116 9.02 6.04 -3.63
C ILE A 116 8.36 4.75 -3.12
N CYS A 117 7.55 4.87 -2.07
CA CYS A 117 7.00 3.74 -1.33
C CYS A 117 5.85 3.02 -2.05
N LEU A 118 5.19 3.65 -3.03
CA LEU A 118 4.23 2.95 -3.89
C LEU A 118 4.91 2.39 -5.15
N VAL A 119 5.56 3.27 -5.93
CA VAL A 119 6.10 2.94 -7.25
C VAL A 119 7.10 1.78 -7.19
N LEU A 120 8.03 1.81 -6.25
CA LEU A 120 9.10 0.79 -6.20
C LEU A 120 8.57 -0.60 -5.87
N PRO A 121 7.85 -0.84 -4.76
CA PRO A 121 7.36 -2.18 -4.47
C PRO A 121 6.27 -2.64 -5.44
N ALA A 122 5.44 -1.75 -5.99
CA ALA A 122 4.42 -2.15 -6.95
C ALA A 122 5.03 -2.73 -8.24
N ILE A 123 6.02 -2.04 -8.82
CA ILE A 123 6.71 -2.53 -10.02
C ILE A 123 7.49 -3.82 -9.70
N SER A 124 8.22 -3.86 -8.59
CA SER A 124 8.97 -5.07 -8.21
C SER A 124 8.06 -6.27 -7.90
N ALA A 125 6.85 -6.04 -7.37
CA ALA A 125 5.85 -7.09 -7.19
C ALA A 125 5.32 -7.59 -8.53
N HIS A 126 5.04 -6.68 -9.47
CA HIS A 126 4.62 -7.05 -10.82
C HIS A 126 5.69 -7.86 -11.56
N GLU A 127 6.96 -7.43 -11.50
CA GLU A 127 8.11 -8.18 -12.04
C GLU A 127 8.29 -9.56 -11.38
N ALA A 128 7.74 -9.74 -10.18
CA ALA A 128 7.69 -11.03 -9.48
C ALA A 128 6.40 -11.82 -9.77
N GLU A 129 5.71 -11.51 -10.87
CA GLU A 129 4.51 -12.17 -11.38
C GLU A 129 3.30 -12.07 -10.42
N TYR A 130 3.16 -10.93 -9.73
CA TYR A 130 1.91 -10.55 -9.05
C TYR A 130 1.05 -9.67 -9.96
N GLU A 131 -0.26 -9.82 -9.81
CA GLU A 131 -1.23 -8.87 -10.36
C GLU A 131 -1.32 -7.70 -9.37
N VAL A 132 -0.96 -6.48 -9.78
CA VAL A 132 -0.82 -5.35 -8.85
C VAL A 132 -1.77 -4.23 -9.21
N GLN A 133 -2.54 -3.77 -8.22
CA GLN A 133 -3.27 -2.52 -8.27
C GLN A 133 -2.70 -1.51 -7.27
N ALA A 134 -2.23 -0.36 -7.77
CA ALA A 134 -1.75 0.75 -6.96
C ALA A 134 -2.89 1.74 -6.67
N VAL A 135 -3.20 1.97 -5.39
CA VAL A 135 -4.33 2.80 -4.97
C VAL A 135 -3.90 4.26 -4.81
N MET A 136 -4.21 5.07 -5.80
CA MET A 136 -3.65 6.42 -5.95
C MET A 136 -4.23 7.43 -4.96
N ASP A 137 -5.49 7.29 -4.55
CA ASP A 137 -6.14 8.20 -3.60
C ASP A 137 -5.95 7.80 -2.13
N ALA A 138 -5.41 6.60 -1.88
CA ALA A 138 -4.85 6.20 -0.58
C ALA A 138 -3.36 6.54 -0.46
N SER A 139 -2.77 7.08 -1.53
CA SER A 139 -1.34 7.44 -1.61
C SER A 139 -1.18 8.94 -1.86
N SER A 140 0.01 9.46 -1.60
CA SER A 140 0.32 10.88 -1.81
C SER A 140 1.81 11.15 -1.84
N SER A 141 2.20 12.26 -2.46
CA SER A 141 3.57 12.77 -2.54
C SER A 141 3.63 14.27 -2.21
N PRO A 142 4.83 14.84 -2.01
CA PRO A 142 4.99 16.26 -1.68
C PRO A 142 4.50 17.22 -2.76
N TYR A 143 4.68 16.84 -4.04
CA TYR A 143 4.37 17.72 -5.16
C TYR A 143 3.62 16.99 -6.27
N ARG A 144 2.89 17.77 -7.09
CA ARG A 144 2.14 17.25 -8.24
C ARG A 144 3.03 16.58 -9.29
N ILE A 145 4.27 17.07 -9.45
CA ILE A 145 5.23 16.47 -10.39
C ILE A 145 5.63 15.05 -9.95
N ASN A 146 5.75 14.79 -8.65
CA ASN A 146 6.01 13.44 -8.14
C ASN A 146 4.85 12.51 -8.53
N GLU A 147 3.60 12.94 -8.35
CA GLU A 147 2.43 12.17 -8.73
C GLU A 147 2.34 11.90 -10.23
N GLU A 148 2.59 12.91 -11.07
CA GLU A 148 2.56 12.77 -12.53
C GLU A 148 3.59 11.75 -13.01
N ILE A 149 4.85 11.88 -12.58
CA ILE A 149 5.91 10.94 -12.95
C ILE A 149 5.65 9.54 -12.37
N SER A 150 5.10 9.44 -11.17
CA SER A 150 4.73 8.15 -10.56
C SER A 150 3.71 7.39 -11.39
N ARG A 151 2.66 8.07 -11.86
CA ARG A 151 1.63 7.46 -12.73
C ARG A 151 2.23 6.91 -14.01
N HIS A 152 3.11 7.67 -14.66
CA HIS A 152 3.82 7.20 -15.85
C HIS A 152 4.73 5.99 -15.58
N ARG A 153 5.38 5.95 -14.41
CA ARG A 153 6.23 4.82 -14.04
C ARG A 153 5.41 3.57 -13.73
N LEU A 154 4.30 3.69 -13.01
CA LEU A 154 3.39 2.57 -12.71
C LEU A 154 2.82 1.96 -13.99
N ASP A 155 2.26 2.80 -14.87
CA ASP A 155 1.69 2.38 -16.15
C ASP A 155 2.72 1.66 -17.03
N ARG A 156 3.89 2.27 -17.24
CA ARG A 156 4.99 1.65 -18.02
C ARG A 156 5.59 0.41 -17.34
N GLY A 157 5.43 0.30 -16.03
CA GLY A 157 5.86 -0.83 -15.22
C GLY A 157 4.83 -1.96 -15.14
N GLY A 158 3.72 -1.88 -15.88
CA GLY A 158 2.69 -2.92 -15.93
C GLY A 158 1.76 -2.95 -14.71
N VAL A 159 1.80 -1.92 -13.86
CA VAL A 159 0.96 -1.81 -12.68
C VAL A 159 -0.33 -1.05 -13.00
N GLU A 160 -1.46 -1.68 -12.72
CA GLU A 160 -2.77 -1.04 -12.87
C GLU A 160 -2.96 -0.01 -11.75
N MET A 161 -3.46 1.18 -12.09
CA MET A 161 -3.76 2.22 -11.12
C MET A 161 -5.25 2.25 -10.83
N THR A 162 -5.61 2.34 -9.55
CA THR A 162 -7.00 2.38 -9.10
C THR A 162 -7.20 3.46 -8.04
N VAL A 163 -8.43 3.57 -7.56
CA VAL A 163 -8.80 4.40 -6.41
C VAL A 163 -9.66 3.59 -5.46
N THR A 164 -9.71 4.03 -4.20
CA THR A 164 -10.28 3.29 -3.08
C THR A 164 -11.70 2.82 -3.35
N ASN A 165 -12.56 3.70 -3.86
CA ASN A 165 -13.95 3.33 -4.16
C ASN A 165 -14.05 2.29 -5.28
N THR A 166 -13.22 2.39 -6.31
CA THR A 166 -13.23 1.46 -7.45
C THR A 166 -12.81 0.06 -7.00
N ILE A 167 -11.69 -0.07 -6.29
CA ILE A 167 -11.20 -1.38 -5.85
C ILE A 167 -12.11 -2.00 -4.78
N VAL A 168 -12.67 -1.20 -3.87
CA VAL A 168 -13.67 -1.71 -2.92
C VAL A 168 -14.90 -2.22 -3.66
N ALA A 169 -15.40 -1.49 -4.66
CA ALA A 169 -16.54 -1.94 -5.46
C ALA A 169 -16.21 -3.22 -6.24
N GLU A 170 -15.03 -3.28 -6.88
CA GLU A 170 -14.54 -4.44 -7.63
C GLU A 170 -14.49 -5.71 -6.77
N LEU A 171 -13.94 -5.62 -5.55
CA LEU A 171 -13.86 -6.74 -4.62
C LEU A 171 -15.22 -7.25 -4.10
N THR A 172 -16.27 -6.44 -4.24
CA THR A 172 -17.63 -6.75 -3.74
C THR A 172 -18.60 -7.18 -4.85
N GLN A 173 -18.12 -7.38 -6.07
CA GLN A 173 -18.96 -7.91 -7.15
C GLN A 173 -19.19 -9.40 -6.94
N ASP A 174 -20.46 -9.82 -6.92
CA ASP A 174 -20.92 -11.20 -6.77
C ASP A 174 -20.49 -12.11 -7.94
#